data_AF-A0A2K4W3E9-F1
#
_entry.id   AF-A0A2K4W3E9-F1
#
_cell.length_a   1.000
_cell.length_b   1.000
_cell.length_c   1.000
_cell.angle_alpha   90.00
_cell.angle_beta   90.00
_cell.angle_gamma   90.00
#
_symmetry.space_group_name_H-M   'P 1'
#
loop_
_entity.id
_entity.type
_entity.pdbx_description
1 polymer ?
#
loop_
_entity_poly.entity_id
_entity_poly.type
_entity_poly.pdbx_seq_one_letter_code
_entity_poly.pdbx_strand_id
1 'polypeptide(L)'
;MTNLSEGLRATARKWRNANQDHRGGVVLIWQGAVYGWKDSLRDPSDESPGVYAVNEADHIFIAEGGDEYNGAKCWIAAVLDNK
;
A
#
# COMPACT_ATOMS: atom_id res chain seq x y z
N MET A 1 7.83 -0.88 19.97
CA MET A 1 6.94 -1.53 18.98
C MET A 1 6.71 -0.52 17.89
N THR A 2 7.26 -0.74 16.69
CA THR A 2 7.07 0.18 15.57
C THR A 2 5.61 0.17 15.17
N ASN A 3 4.97 1.33 15.08
CA ASN A 3 3.60 1.43 14.61
C ASN A 3 3.57 0.97 13.14
N LEU A 4 2.64 0.08 12.77
CA LEU A 4 2.55 -0.49 11.42
C LEU A 4 2.43 0.61 10.36
N SER A 5 1.69 1.69 10.65
CA SER A 5 1.61 2.86 9.77
C SER A 5 2.96 3.49 9.49
N GLU A 6 3.76 3.72 10.52
CA GLU A 6 5.09 4.31 10.40
C GLU A 6 6.02 3.42 9.58
N GLY A 7 5.96 2.09 9.80
CA GLY A 7 6.73 1.12 9.03
C GLY A 7 6.40 1.14 7.54
N LEU A 8 5.11 1.19 7.19
CA LEU A 8 4.64 1.25 5.81
C LEU A 8 5.05 2.58 5.14
N ARG A 9 4.86 3.70 5.82
CA ARG A 9 5.27 5.03 5.34
C ARG A 9 6.78 5.12 5.12
N ALA A 10 7.57 4.63 6.06
CA ALA A 10 9.03 4.60 5.95
C ALA A 10 9.48 3.74 4.75
N THR A 11 8.84 2.59 4.55
CA THR A 11 9.11 1.70 3.43
C THR A 11 8.79 2.36 2.08
N ALA A 12 7.61 2.98 1.97
CA ALA A 12 7.21 3.70 0.76
C ALA A 12 8.13 4.89 0.46
N ARG A 13 8.50 5.67 1.49
CA ARG A 13 9.41 6.81 1.36
C ARG A 13 10.81 6.38 0.92
N LYS A 14 11.34 5.29 1.49
CA LYS A 14 12.63 4.72 1.07
C LYS A 14 12.60 4.34 -0.42
N TRP A 15 11.54 3.71 -0.88
CA TRP A 15 11.38 3.36 -2.29
C TRP A 15 11.30 4.60 -3.19
N ARG A 16 10.50 5.61 -2.82
CA ARG A 16 10.38 6.85 -3.60
C ARG A 16 11.70 7.60 -3.73
N ASN A 17 12.49 7.67 -2.66
CA ASN A 17 13.81 8.31 -2.69
C ASN A 17 14.77 7.65 -3.71
N ALA A 18 14.63 6.33 -3.90
CA ALA A 18 15.41 5.57 -4.88
C ALA A 18 14.80 5.59 -6.30
N ASN A 19 13.53 5.98 -6.45
CA ASN A 19 12.76 5.89 -7.69
C ASN A 19 12.12 7.24 -8.05
N GLN A 20 12.95 8.29 -8.18
CA GLN A 20 12.48 9.69 -8.30
C GLN A 20 11.70 9.99 -9.60
N ASP A 21 11.82 9.14 -10.62
CA ASP A 21 11.08 9.26 -11.88
C ASP A 21 9.60 8.87 -11.72
N HIS A 22 9.27 8.07 -10.70
CA HIS A 22 7.91 7.62 -10.40
C HIS A 22 7.21 8.61 -9.46
N ARG A 23 6.83 9.76 -10.02
CA ARG A 23 6.15 10.84 -9.30
C ARG A 23 4.67 10.52 -9.06
N GLY A 24 4.18 10.88 -7.88
CA GLY A 24 2.79 10.64 -7.48
C GLY A 24 2.46 9.16 -7.27
N GLY A 25 1.19 8.83 -7.46
CA GLY A 25 0.69 7.46 -7.41
C GLY A 25 0.80 6.77 -6.05
N VAL A 26 0.73 5.45 -6.08
CA VAL A 26 0.71 4.58 -4.90
C VAL A 26 1.84 3.56 -4.95
N VAL A 27 2.55 3.43 -3.84
CA VAL A 27 3.53 2.36 -3.64
C VAL A 27 2.82 1.17 -3.00
N LEU A 28 2.98 0.00 -3.59
CA LEU A 28 2.32 -1.23 -3.16
C LEU A 28 3.30 -2.08 -2.34
N ILE A 29 2.87 -2.43 -1.13
CA ILE A 29 3.64 -3.16 -0.13
C ILE A 29 2.89 -4.45 0.22
N TRP A 30 3.59 -5.57 0.15
CA TRP A 30 3.05 -6.86 0.55
C TRP A 30 4.09 -7.60 1.39
N GLN A 31 3.64 -8.19 2.51
CA GLN A 31 4.51 -8.87 3.48
C GLN A 31 5.72 -8.04 3.93
N GLY A 32 5.57 -6.71 4.01
CA GLY A 32 6.61 -5.79 4.47
C GLY A 32 7.62 -5.34 3.41
N ALA A 33 7.46 -5.75 2.15
CA ALA A 33 8.32 -5.34 1.04
C ALA A 33 7.52 -4.63 -0.07
N VAL A 34 8.13 -3.64 -0.71
CA VAL A 34 7.57 -3.03 -1.93
C VAL A 34 7.67 -4.03 -3.06
N TYR A 35 6.55 -4.34 -3.71
CA TYR A 35 6.55 -5.16 -4.93
C TYR A 35 6.20 -4.36 -6.18
N GLY A 36 5.67 -3.14 -6.04
CA GLY A 36 5.32 -2.33 -7.19
C GLY A 36 4.93 -0.89 -6.88
N TRP A 37 4.70 -0.14 -7.95
CA TRP A 37 4.14 1.21 -7.93
C TRP A 37 3.11 1.32 -9.06
N LYS A 38 2.05 2.08 -8.82
CA LYS A 38 1.03 2.43 -9.80
C LYS A 38 0.82 3.93 -9.78
N ASP A 39 0.49 4.51 -10.93
CA ASP A 39 0.16 5.92 -11.11
C ASP A 39 -1.11 6.35 -10.34
N SER A 40 -2.00 5.39 -10.05
CA SER A 40 -3.21 5.58 -9.27
C SER A 40 -3.64 4.28 -8.58
N LEU A 41 -4.53 4.38 -7.59
CA LEU A 41 -5.14 3.23 -6.96
C LEU A 41 -6.15 2.60 -7.94
N ARG A 42 -5.87 1.37 -8.38
CA ARG A 42 -6.68 0.62 -9.37
C ARG A 42 -7.68 -0.31 -8.70
N ASP A 43 -8.37 -1.12 -9.51
CA ASP A 43 -9.33 -2.10 -9.02
C ASP A 43 -8.67 -3.03 -7.98
N PRO A 44 -9.26 -3.18 -6.77
CA PRO A 44 -8.72 -4.04 -5.72
C PRO A 44 -8.66 -5.52 -6.12
N SER A 45 -9.47 -5.97 -7.09
CA SER A 45 -9.43 -7.36 -7.58
C SER A 45 -8.14 -7.71 -8.31
N ASP A 46 -7.37 -6.71 -8.75
CA ASP A 46 -6.03 -6.92 -9.31
C ASP A 46 -4.97 -7.20 -8.22
N GLU A 47 -5.31 -7.00 -6.94
CA GLU A 47 -4.37 -7.16 -5.83
C GLU A 47 -4.74 -8.33 -4.92
N SER A 48 -3.71 -8.94 -4.32
CA SER A 48 -3.92 -9.93 -3.28
C SER A 48 -4.48 -9.29 -2.00
N PRO A 49 -5.44 -9.93 -1.31
CA PRO A 49 -5.87 -9.47 0.01
C PRO A 49 -4.69 -9.29 0.97
N GLY A 50 -4.69 -8.19 1.73
CA GLY A 50 -3.61 -7.82 2.65
C GLY A 50 -2.47 -7.00 2.03
N VAL A 51 -2.57 -6.63 0.75
CA VAL A 51 -1.70 -5.61 0.14
C VAL A 51 -1.99 -4.24 0.75
N TYR A 52 -0.93 -3.49 1.05
CA TYR A 52 -1.01 -2.09 1.45
C TYR A 52 -0.60 -1.18 0.29
N ALA A 53 -1.40 -0.14 0.03
CA ALA A 53 -1.05 0.93 -0.90
C ALA A 53 -0.79 2.22 -0.12
N VAL A 54 0.35 2.86 -0.35
CA VAL A 54 0.72 4.13 0.29
C VAL A 54 0.83 5.22 -0.76
N ASN A 55 -0.01 6.25 -0.67
CA ASN A 55 0.01 7.37 -1.62
C ASN A 55 1.09 8.42 -1.25
N GLU A 56 1.19 9.50 -2.02
CA GLU A 56 2.17 10.57 -1.81
C GLU A 56 1.89 11.43 -0.55
N ALA A 57 0.64 11.46 -0.09
CA ALA A 57 0.21 12.15 1.12
C ALA A 57 0.36 11.28 2.38
N ASP A 58 1.09 10.16 2.31
CA ASP A 58 1.27 9.19 3.40
C ASP A 58 -0.06 8.57 3.92
N HIS A 59 -1.14 8.62 3.11
CA HIS A 59 -2.35 7.85 3.35
C HIS A 59 -2.13 6.38 2.97
N ILE A 60 -2.68 5.49 3.80
CA ILE A 60 -2.54 4.04 3.68
C ILE A 60 -3.90 3.45 3.32
N PHE A 61 -3.91 2.56 2.34
CA PHE A 61 -5.07 1.75 1.98
C PHE A 61 -4.69 0.28 2.11
N ILE A 62 -5.63 -0.56 2.54
CA ILE A 62 -5.47 -2.01 2.57
C ILE A 62 -6.47 -2.65 1.61
N ALA A 63 -6.00 -3.61 0.83
CA ALA A 63 -6.82 -4.46 -0.02
C ALA A 63 -7.50 -5.51 0.87
N GLU A 64 -8.83 -5.43 1.03
CA GLU A 64 -9.59 -6.28 1.95
C GLU A 64 -10.68 -7.11 1.27
N GLY A 65 -11.05 -8.19 1.96
CA GLY A 65 -11.99 -9.19 1.47
C GLY A 65 -11.44 -10.00 0.30
N GLY A 66 -12.29 -10.84 -0.28
CA GLY A 66 -11.91 -11.68 -1.42
C GLY A 66 -11.01 -12.86 -1.02
N ASP A 67 -10.24 -13.35 -1.98
CA ASP A 67 -9.36 -14.50 -1.82
C ASP A 67 -8.19 -14.44 -2.82
N GLU A 68 -7.30 -15.43 -2.74
CA GLU A 68 -6.08 -15.50 -3.56
C GLU A 68 -6.37 -15.66 -5.07
N TYR A 69 -7.56 -16.15 -5.44
CA TYR A 69 -7.93 -16.44 -6.81
C TYR A 69 -8.68 -15.27 -7.47
N ASN A 70 -9.52 -14.58 -6.70
CA ASN A 70 -10.38 -13.49 -7.17
C ASN A 70 -9.83 -12.08 -6.82
N GLY A 71 -8.74 -12.01 -6.05
CA GLY A 71 -8.19 -10.76 -5.53
C GLY A 71 -9.07 -10.14 -4.45
N ALA A 72 -8.72 -8.92 -4.03
CA ALA A 72 -9.46 -8.20 -3.01
C ALA A 72 -10.78 -7.62 -3.53
N LYS A 73 -11.74 -7.42 -2.63
CA LYS A 73 -13.07 -6.88 -2.98
C LYS A 73 -13.12 -5.36 -2.91
N CYS A 74 -12.32 -4.76 -2.03
CA CYS A 74 -12.32 -3.32 -1.83
C CYS A 74 -10.97 -2.81 -1.31
N TRP A 75 -10.75 -1.52 -1.49
CA TRP A 75 -9.74 -0.78 -0.75
C TRP A 75 -10.37 -0.12 0.47
N ILE A 76 -9.75 -0.27 1.63
CA ILE A 76 -10.17 0.41 2.86
C ILE A 76 -9.06 1.37 3.29
N ALA A 77 -9.43 2.60 3.61
CA ALA A 77 -8.51 3.57 4.20
C ALA A 77 -8.10 3.09 5.59
N ALA A 78 -6.83 2.75 5.77
CA ALA A 78 -6.31 2.18 7.00
C ALA A 78 -5.86 3.31 7.94
N VAL A 79 -6.68 3.60 8.96
CA VAL A 79 -6.27 4.44 10.09
C VAL A 79 -5.56 3.57 11.10
N LEU A 80 -4.27 3.34 10.86
CA LEU A 80 -3.39 2.54 11.73
C LEU A 80 -2.73 3.46 12.77
N ASP A 81 -3.55 4.14 13.57
CA ASP A 81 -3.11 4.86 14.76
C ASP A 81 -3.41 3.98 15.99
N ASN A 82 -2.39 3.80 16.85
CA ASN A 82 -2.41 2.89 17.99
C ASN A 82 -3.68 3.06 18.85
N LYS A 83 -4.35 1.94 19.17
CA LYS A 83 -5.03 1.83 20.46
C LYS A 83 -4.01 1.50 21.54
#